data_AF-A0A8J8BPM8-F1
#
_entry.id   AF-A0A8J8BPM8-F1
#
_cell.length_a   1.000
_cell.length_b   1.000
_cell.length_c   1.000
_cell.angle_alpha   90.00
_cell.angle_beta   90.00
_cell.angle_gamma   90.00
#
_symmetry.space_group_name_H-M   'P 1'
#
loop_
_entity.id
_entity.type
_entity.pdbx_description
1 polymer ?
#
loop_
_entity_poly.entity_id
_entity_poly.type
_entity_poly.pdbx_seq_one_letter_code
_entity_poly.pdbx_strand_id
1 'polypeptide(L)'
;MVAPTWDNNSRAENVERITRAFSLYGTTQLEYSKERSSVMSKLLGKGESRPVTRQDQWNRVDIVFQGKVAVRILTSRLGTDIEVFDETFAEFHDRMIEILSENGVITWDAYLSKHKVVKPLLFLLIALGLVLAASYLVDRDFIGLLLSVSISVSAATYLFFPRIVARRGHQKRKRNVKENN
;
A
#
# COMPACT_ATOMS: atom_id res chain seq x y z
N MET A 1 2.57 0.88 -8.06
CA MET A 1 1.75 0.76 -9.27
C MET A 1 0.82 1.95 -9.31
N VAL A 2 0.55 2.50 -10.49
CA VAL A 2 -0.29 3.68 -10.70
C VAL A 2 -1.74 3.28 -10.39
N ALA A 3 -2.27 3.66 -9.23
CA ALA A 3 -3.72 3.66 -9.04
C ALA A 3 -4.32 4.65 -10.07
N PRO A 4 -5.59 4.53 -10.46
CA PRO A 4 -6.21 5.44 -11.41
C PRO A 4 -5.81 6.88 -11.09
N THR A 5 -5.36 7.62 -12.11
CA THR A 5 -5.19 9.06 -11.99
C THR A 5 -6.58 9.63 -11.80
N TRP A 6 -7.00 9.72 -10.54
CA TRP A 6 -8.18 10.46 -10.17
C TRP A 6 -7.93 11.88 -10.65
N ASP A 7 -8.78 12.34 -11.56
CA ASP A 7 -8.75 13.74 -11.95
C ASP A 7 -8.91 14.59 -10.68
N ASN A 8 -8.19 15.70 -10.61
CA ASN A 8 -8.23 16.61 -9.46
C ASN A 8 -9.66 17.07 -9.15
N ASN A 9 -10.53 17.08 -10.17
CA ASN A 9 -11.94 17.44 -10.06
C ASN A 9 -12.82 16.31 -9.48
N SER A 10 -12.47 15.04 -9.69
CA SER A 10 -13.26 13.88 -9.22
C SER A 10 -12.71 13.23 -7.94
N ARG A 11 -11.50 13.61 -7.49
CA ARG A 11 -10.85 12.98 -6.32
C ARG A 11 -11.70 13.04 -5.05
N ALA A 12 -12.33 14.18 -4.75
CA ALA A 12 -13.11 14.34 -3.54
C ALA A 12 -14.41 13.52 -3.58
N GLU A 13 -15.01 13.43 -4.77
CA GLU A 13 -16.19 12.60 -5.01
C GLU A 13 -15.87 11.11 -4.88
N ASN A 14 -14.73 10.65 -5.41
CA ASN A 14 -14.30 9.26 -5.27
C ASN A 14 -14.04 8.88 -3.81
N VAL A 15 -13.40 9.76 -3.02
CA VAL A 15 -13.25 9.57 -1.57
C VAL A 15 -14.61 9.45 -0.89
N GLU A 16 -15.57 10.30 -1.24
CA GLU A 16 -16.92 10.21 -0.68
C GLU A 16 -17.62 8.90 -1.03
N ARG A 17 -17.56 8.44 -2.29
CA ARG A 17 -18.20 7.18 -2.68
C ARG A 17 -17.65 6.00 -1.88
N ILE A 18 -16.32 5.93 -1.73
CA ILE A 18 -15.67 4.91 -0.88
C ILE A 18 -16.17 5.06 0.56
N THR A 19 -16.16 6.26 1.11
CA THR A 19 -16.57 6.49 2.51
C THR A 19 -18.02 6.11 2.74
N ARG A 20 -18.93 6.44 1.82
CA ARG A 20 -20.34 6.03 1.89
C ARG A 20 -20.47 4.52 1.85
N ALA A 21 -19.71 3.83 0.99
CA ALA A 21 -19.71 2.38 0.95
C ALA A 21 -19.21 1.76 2.28
N PHE A 22 -18.16 2.32 2.89
CA PHE A 22 -17.72 1.90 4.22
C PHE A 22 -18.77 2.18 5.31
N SER A 23 -19.50 3.30 5.21
CA SER A 23 -20.49 3.70 6.22
C SER A 23 -21.67 2.73 6.33
N LEU A 24 -21.94 1.94 5.29
CA LEU A 24 -22.96 0.89 5.30
C LEU A 24 -22.63 -0.24 6.31
N TYR A 25 -21.37 -0.38 6.69
CA TYR A 25 -20.90 -1.47 7.56
C TYR A 25 -20.47 -0.99 8.96
N GLY A 26 -20.47 0.32 9.21
CA GLY A 26 -20.08 0.86 10.51
C GLY A 26 -19.76 2.34 10.48
N THR A 27 -19.35 2.88 11.64
CA THR A 27 -19.03 4.30 11.78
C THR A 27 -17.77 4.66 11.00
N THR A 28 -17.90 5.62 10.09
CA THR A 28 -16.81 6.16 9.28
C THR A 28 -16.58 7.63 9.56
N GLN A 29 -15.32 8.04 9.61
CA GLN A 29 -14.90 9.44 9.65
C GLN A 29 -13.79 9.69 8.62
N LEU A 30 -13.66 10.94 8.20
CA LEU A 30 -12.65 11.36 7.24
C LEU A 30 -11.71 12.37 7.88
N GLU A 31 -10.42 12.08 7.78
CA GLU A 31 -9.36 12.99 8.22
C GLU A 31 -8.56 13.46 6.99
N TYR A 32 -8.68 14.75 6.67
CA TYR A 32 -7.95 15.38 5.57
C TYR A 32 -6.64 15.97 6.10
N SER A 33 -5.55 15.72 5.39
CA SER A 33 -4.24 16.28 5.74
C SER A 33 -3.43 16.68 4.51
N LYS A 34 -2.54 17.64 4.74
CA LYS A 34 -1.51 18.07 3.79
C LYS A 34 -0.16 17.62 4.32
N GLU A 35 0.48 16.73 3.57
CA GLU A 35 1.78 16.15 3.84
C GLU A 35 2.76 16.43 2.71
N ARG A 36 4.00 15.99 2.89
CA ARG A 36 4.99 15.92 1.82
C ARG A 36 4.57 14.86 0.80
N SER A 37 4.80 15.12 -0.49
CA SER A 37 4.40 14.20 -1.58
C SER A 37 4.97 12.79 -1.38
N SER A 38 4.29 11.74 -1.86
CA SER A 38 4.73 10.32 -1.73
C SER A 38 6.21 10.12 -2.12
N VAL A 39 6.64 10.69 -3.25
CA VAL A 39 8.04 10.62 -3.70
C VAL A 39 9.00 11.29 -2.72
N MET A 40 8.68 12.52 -2.30
CA MET A 40 9.56 13.25 -1.40
C MET A 40 9.56 12.65 0.01
N SER A 41 8.46 12.01 0.42
CA SER A 41 8.35 11.26 1.67
C SER A 41 9.18 9.98 1.68
N LYS A 42 9.37 9.34 0.52
CA LYS A 42 10.29 8.19 0.36
C LYS A 42 11.76 8.61 0.39
N LEU A 43 12.08 9.77 -0.20
CA LEU A 43 13.46 10.28 -0.26
C LEU A 43 13.91 10.94 1.04
N LEU A 44 13.08 11.80 1.62
CA LEU A 44 13.43 12.69 2.73
C LEU A 44 12.68 12.37 4.03
N GLY A 45 11.93 11.27 4.07
CA GLY A 45 11.05 10.92 5.19
C GLY A 45 9.73 11.69 5.19
N LYS A 46 8.77 11.19 5.99
CA LYS A 46 7.34 11.56 5.95
C LYS A 46 7.03 13.05 6.19
N GLY A 47 7.96 13.83 6.76
CA GLY A 47 7.73 15.24 7.08
C GLY A 47 6.60 15.43 8.12
N GLU A 48 6.27 16.67 8.44
CA GLU A 48 5.12 16.99 9.29
C GLU A 48 3.81 16.98 8.49
N SER A 49 2.79 16.37 9.08
CA SER A 49 1.43 16.35 8.56
C SER A 49 0.63 17.50 9.14
N ARG A 50 0.01 18.33 8.30
CA ARG A 50 -0.89 19.40 8.75
C ARG A 50 -2.34 19.00 8.50
N PRO A 51 -3.22 19.00 9.51
CA PRO A 51 -4.64 18.80 9.29
C PRO A 51 -5.18 19.96 8.44
N VAL A 52 -6.03 19.63 7.48
CA VAL A 52 -6.67 20.61 6.60
C VAL A 52 -8.15 20.26 6.44
N THR A 53 -8.94 21.17 5.90
CA THR A 53 -10.35 20.89 5.60
C THR A 53 -10.50 20.22 4.24
N ARG A 54 -11.69 19.71 3.96
CA ARG A 54 -12.05 19.12 2.67
C ARG A 54 -11.82 20.08 1.49
N GLN A 55 -12.09 21.37 1.70
CA GLN A 55 -12.04 22.41 0.66
C GLN A 55 -10.61 22.85 0.37
N ASP A 56 -9.68 22.57 1.29
CA ASP A 56 -8.27 22.90 1.13
C ASP A 56 -7.57 21.95 0.14
N GLN A 57 -6.37 22.35 -0.27
CA GLN A 57 -5.47 21.47 -1.03
C GLN A 57 -4.87 20.39 -0.13
N TRP A 58 -5.65 19.33 0.14
CA TRP A 58 -5.18 18.10 0.76
C TRP A 58 -4.42 17.23 -0.25
N ASN A 59 -3.54 16.38 0.26
CA ASN A 59 -2.90 15.33 -0.53
C ASN A 59 -2.86 13.97 0.19
N ARG A 60 -3.43 13.90 1.40
CA ARG A 60 -3.69 12.68 2.14
C ARG A 60 -5.10 12.71 2.71
N VAL A 61 -5.79 11.58 2.63
CA VAL A 61 -7.06 11.31 3.31
C VAL A 61 -6.95 9.99 4.04
N ASP A 62 -7.23 10.01 5.33
CA ASP A 62 -7.39 8.81 6.13
C ASP A 62 -8.90 8.55 6.32
N ILE A 63 -9.35 7.37 5.90
CA ILE A 63 -10.69 6.84 6.17
C ILE A 63 -10.61 6.09 7.48
N VAL A 64 -11.19 6.67 8.53
CA VAL A 64 -11.26 6.10 9.86
C VAL A 64 -12.54 5.29 9.98
N PHE A 65 -12.42 3.98 10.12
CA PHE A 65 -13.53 3.06 10.34
C PHE A 65 -13.50 2.56 11.78
N GLN A 66 -14.61 2.65 12.50
CA GLN A 66 -14.72 2.22 13.91
C GLN A 66 -13.59 2.78 14.80
N GLY A 67 -13.23 4.05 14.60
CA GLY A 67 -12.21 4.75 15.38
C GLY A 67 -10.74 4.40 15.03
N LYS A 68 -10.50 3.59 13.99
CA LYS A 68 -9.14 3.28 13.51
C LYS A 68 -9.01 3.51 12.02
N VAL A 69 -7.82 3.91 11.56
CA VAL A 69 -7.57 4.16 10.12
C VAL A 69 -7.64 2.84 9.37
N ALA A 70 -8.61 2.70 8.47
CA ALA A 70 -8.79 1.52 7.63
C ALA A 70 -8.11 1.67 6.27
N VAL A 71 -8.24 2.86 5.68
CA VAL A 71 -7.66 3.17 4.37
C VAL A 71 -6.97 4.52 4.43
N ARG A 72 -5.79 4.61 3.85
CA ARG A 72 -5.09 5.87 3.61
C ARG A 72 -4.93 6.07 2.12
N ILE A 73 -5.36 7.23 1.65
CA ILE A 73 -5.29 7.65 0.26
C ILE A 73 -4.30 8.80 0.19
N LEU A 74 -3.25 8.64 -0.59
CA LEU A 74 -2.18 9.61 -0.82
C LEU A 74 -2.24 10.06 -2.28
N THR A 75 -2.66 11.29 -2.55
CA THR A 75 -2.71 11.82 -3.92
C THR A 75 -1.46 12.62 -4.21
N SER A 76 -0.85 12.41 -5.37
CA SER A 76 0.28 13.20 -5.85
C SER A 76 0.11 13.54 -7.33
N ARG A 77 0.94 14.45 -7.86
CA ARG A 77 0.99 14.74 -9.31
C ARG A 77 1.32 13.51 -10.16
N LEU A 78 1.92 12.47 -9.56
CA LEU A 78 2.32 11.25 -10.24
C LEU A 78 1.27 10.13 -10.13
N GLY A 79 0.15 10.39 -9.45
CA GLY A 79 -0.92 9.43 -9.24
C GLY A 79 -1.34 9.33 -7.78
N THR A 80 -2.32 8.46 -7.54
CA THR A 80 -2.87 8.16 -6.21
C THR A 80 -2.24 6.87 -5.70
N ASP A 81 -1.77 6.86 -4.46
CA ASP A 81 -1.32 5.68 -3.72
C ASP A 81 -2.37 5.36 -2.66
N ILE A 82 -2.76 4.09 -2.51
CA ILE A 82 -3.76 3.65 -1.52
C ILE A 82 -3.15 2.56 -0.65
N GLU A 83 -3.12 2.82 0.66
CA GLU A 83 -2.70 1.87 1.70
C GLU A 83 -3.94 1.36 2.44
N VAL A 84 -4.11 0.04 2.49
CA VAL A 84 -5.19 -0.61 3.28
C VAL A 84 -4.57 -1.22 4.53
N PHE A 85 -5.15 -0.95 5.70
CA PHE A 85 -4.66 -1.46 6.99
C PHE A 85 -5.43 -2.72 7.38
N ASP A 86 -4.95 -3.87 6.90
CA ASP A 86 -5.54 -5.20 7.06
C ASP A 86 -5.51 -5.75 8.48
N GLU A 87 -4.42 -5.52 9.23
CA GLU A 87 -4.19 -6.11 10.57
C GLU A 87 -5.25 -5.73 11.61
N THR A 88 -5.95 -4.62 11.40
CA THR A 88 -6.97 -4.12 12.33
C THR A 88 -8.37 -4.64 12.01
N PHE A 89 -8.57 -5.12 10.78
CA PHE A 89 -9.87 -5.42 10.21
C PHE A 89 -9.84 -6.74 9.44
N ALA A 90 -9.15 -7.76 9.96
CA ALA A 90 -8.90 -9.02 9.25
C ALA A 90 -10.18 -9.65 8.68
N GLU A 91 -11.28 -9.63 9.44
CA GLU A 91 -12.59 -10.16 9.00
C GLU A 91 -13.31 -9.26 7.98
N PHE A 92 -12.99 -7.97 7.94
CA PHE A 92 -13.58 -6.99 7.01
C PHE A 92 -12.64 -6.69 5.83
N HIS A 93 -11.43 -7.24 5.81
CA HIS A 93 -10.38 -6.94 4.84
C HIS A 93 -10.80 -7.23 3.40
N ASP A 94 -11.36 -8.43 3.16
CA ASP A 94 -11.83 -8.82 1.83
C ASP A 94 -12.94 -7.87 1.35
N ARG A 95 -13.83 -7.44 2.26
CA ARG A 95 -14.90 -6.49 1.95
C ARG A 95 -14.37 -5.08 1.68
N MET A 96 -13.34 -4.64 2.41
CA MET A 96 -12.66 -3.37 2.11
C MET A 96 -12.03 -3.39 0.72
N ILE A 97 -11.36 -4.49 0.34
CA ILE A 97 -10.76 -4.66 -0.98
C ILE A 97 -11.85 -4.64 -2.06
N GLU A 98 -12.98 -5.31 -1.82
CA GLU A 98 -14.13 -5.31 -2.73
C GLU A 98 -14.69 -3.90 -2.92
N ILE A 99 -14.99 -3.17 -1.84
CA ILE A 99 -15.47 -1.77 -1.89
C ILE A 99 -14.49 -0.89 -2.68
N LEU A 100 -13.19 -1.02 -2.42
CA LEU A 100 -12.17 -0.27 -3.16
C LEU A 100 -12.20 -0.64 -4.65
N SER A 101 -12.25 -1.93 -4.99
CA SER A 101 -12.33 -2.37 -6.38
C SER A 101 -13.59 -1.90 -7.10
N GLU A 102 -14.76 -1.92 -6.46
CA GLU A 102 -16.03 -1.43 -7.02
C GLU A 102 -15.99 0.07 -7.30
N ASN A 103 -15.23 0.81 -6.50
CA ASN A 103 -15.01 2.25 -6.67
C ASN A 103 -13.79 2.57 -7.56
N GLY A 104 -13.34 1.59 -8.37
CA GLY A 104 -12.26 1.75 -9.34
C GLY A 104 -10.86 1.81 -8.74
N VAL A 105 -10.71 1.60 -7.43
CA VAL A 105 -9.40 1.54 -6.77
C VAL A 105 -8.79 0.15 -6.95
N ILE A 106 -7.70 0.09 -7.71
CA ILE A 106 -6.90 -1.12 -7.84
C ILE A 106 -5.84 -1.12 -6.75
N THR A 107 -6.08 -1.82 -5.64
CA THR A 107 -5.04 -2.12 -4.65
C THR A 107 -4.14 -3.25 -5.17
N TRP A 108 -2.90 -3.35 -4.70
CA TRP A 108 -1.99 -4.43 -5.11
C TRP A 108 -2.52 -5.81 -4.69
N ASP A 109 -3.23 -5.90 -3.55
CA ASP A 109 -3.91 -7.13 -3.14
C ASP A 109 -5.14 -7.44 -4.01
N ALA A 110 -5.87 -6.43 -4.49
CA ALA A 110 -6.91 -6.61 -5.51
C ALA A 110 -6.31 -7.09 -6.84
N TYR A 111 -5.15 -6.55 -7.25
CA TYR A 111 -4.45 -6.96 -8.45
C TYR A 111 -3.96 -8.41 -8.34
N LEU A 112 -3.29 -8.76 -7.24
CA LEU A 112 -2.80 -10.12 -6.99
C LEU A 112 -3.92 -11.15 -6.73
N SER A 113 -5.09 -10.74 -6.24
CA SER A 113 -6.25 -11.63 -6.08
C SER A 113 -7.02 -11.83 -7.38
N LYS A 114 -7.18 -10.78 -8.20
CA LYS A 114 -7.76 -10.90 -9.56
C LYS A 114 -6.87 -11.72 -10.48
N HIS A 115 -5.55 -11.53 -10.41
CA HIS A 115 -4.60 -12.27 -11.22
C HIS A 115 -4.05 -13.48 -10.47
N LYS A 116 -4.89 -14.53 -10.35
CA LYS A 116 -4.55 -15.83 -9.74
C LYS A 116 -3.27 -16.48 -10.27
N VAL A 117 -2.82 -16.09 -11.48
CA VAL A 117 -1.62 -16.61 -12.15
C VAL A 117 -0.33 -15.88 -11.74
N VAL A 118 -0.41 -14.63 -11.29
CA VAL A 118 0.79 -13.82 -11.00
C VAL A 118 1.49 -14.27 -9.72
N LYS A 119 0.74 -14.60 -8.67
CA LYS A 119 1.32 -15.16 -7.43
C LYS A 119 2.13 -16.43 -7.68
N PRO A 120 1.59 -17.50 -8.31
CA PRO A 120 2.36 -18.72 -8.56
C PRO A 120 3.54 -18.47 -9.52
N LEU A 121 3.42 -17.55 -10.49
CA LEU A 121 4.53 -17.18 -11.36
C LEU A 121 5.69 -16.53 -10.59
N LEU A 122 5.38 -15.61 -9.66
CA LEU A 122 6.41 -14.99 -8.80
C LEU A 122 7.07 -16.02 -7.88
N PHE A 123 6.31 -16.98 -7.34
CA PHE A 123 6.88 -18.09 -6.58
C PHE A 123 7.80 -18.97 -7.44
N LEU A 124 7.41 -19.25 -8.68
CA LEU A 124 8.22 -20.02 -9.62
C LEU A 124 9.52 -19.29 -9.96
N LEU A 125 9.48 -17.97 -10.15
CA LEU A 125 10.68 -17.15 -10.36
C LEU A 125 11.64 -17.18 -9.16
N ILE A 126 11.11 -17.14 -7.93
CA ILE A 126 11.94 -17.28 -6.71
C ILE A 126 12.59 -18.67 -6.67
N ALA A 127 11.81 -19.73 -6.90
CA ALA A 127 12.33 -21.09 -6.90
C ALA A 127 13.41 -21.29 -7.97
N LEU A 128 13.18 -20.79 -9.18
CA LEU A 128 14.13 -20.87 -10.29
C LEU A 128 15.41 -20.09 -9.98
N GLY A 129 15.29 -18.89 -9.42
CA GLY A 129 16.44 -18.07 -9.02
C GLY A 129 17.28 -18.73 -7.92
N LEU A 130 16.67 -19.44 -6.97
CA LEU A 130 17.39 -20.21 -5.95
C LEU A 130 18.11 -21.43 -6.54
N VAL A 131 17.49 -22.15 -7.48
CA VAL A 131 18.12 -23.28 -8.17
C VAL A 131 19.32 -22.83 -9.00
N LEU A 132 19.17 -21.72 -9.74
CA LEU A 132 20.27 -21.12 -10.50
C LEU A 132 21.39 -20.64 -9.57
N ALA A 133 21.06 -19.99 -8.45
CA ALA A 133 22.06 -19.57 -7.47
C ALA A 133 22.86 -20.77 -6.92
N ALA A 134 22.21 -21.91 -6.65
CA ALA A 134 22.89 -23.12 -6.22
C ALA A 134 23.83 -23.68 -7.31
N SER A 135 23.42 -23.66 -8.59
CA SER A 135 24.29 -24.04 -9.72
C SER A 135 25.53 -23.14 -9.82
N TYR A 136 25.34 -21.82 -9.81
CA TYR A 136 26.44 -20.87 -9.93
C TYR A 136 27.39 -20.89 -8.73
N LEU A 137 26.89 -21.29 -7.55
CA LEU A 137 27.73 -21.52 -6.37
C LEU A 137 28.71 -22.69 -6.59
N VAL A 138 28.25 -23.76 -7.25
CA VAL A 138 29.08 -24.92 -7.61
C VAL A 138 30.10 -24.55 -8.67
N ASP A 139 29.68 -23.80 -9.69
CA ASP A 139 30.53 -23.36 -10.80
C ASP A 139 31.49 -22.20 -10.43
N ARG A 140 31.38 -21.67 -9.19
CA ARG A 140 32.10 -20.48 -8.70
C ARG A 140 31.92 -19.23 -9.58
N ASP A 141 30.80 -19.16 -10.31
CA ASP A 141 30.44 -17.98 -11.09
C ASP A 141 29.74 -16.95 -10.21
N PHE A 142 30.54 -16.00 -9.72
CA PHE A 142 30.07 -14.94 -8.85
C PHE A 142 29.05 -13.99 -9.52
N ILE A 143 29.15 -13.79 -10.84
CA ILE A 143 28.25 -12.89 -11.57
C ILE A 143 26.88 -13.56 -11.74
N GLY A 144 26.86 -14.83 -12.13
CA GLY A 144 25.64 -15.64 -12.21
C GLY A 144 24.93 -15.75 -10.86
N LEU A 145 25.69 -15.94 -9.78
CA LEU A 145 25.17 -15.95 -8.41
C LEU A 145 24.52 -14.60 -8.04
N LEU A 146 25.18 -13.48 -8.29
CA LEU A 146 24.64 -12.15 -7.97
C LEU A 146 23.34 -11.86 -8.72
N LEU A 147 23.27 -12.21 -10.01
CA LEU A 147 22.08 -11.98 -10.83
C LEU A 147 20.90 -12.84 -10.36
N SER A 148 21.14 -14.14 -10.12
CA SER A 148 20.09 -15.08 -9.68
C SER A 148 19.52 -14.74 -8.30
N VAL A 149 20.37 -14.32 -7.36
CA VAL A 149 19.93 -13.80 -6.05
C VAL A 149 19.16 -12.49 -6.21
N SER A 150 19.62 -11.57 -7.05
CA SER A 150 18.94 -10.28 -7.27
C SER A 150 17.52 -10.45 -7.85
N ILE A 151 17.34 -11.40 -8.77
CA ILE A 151 16.02 -11.75 -9.33
C ILE A 151 15.13 -12.34 -8.23
N SER A 152 15.65 -13.26 -7.43
CA SER A 152 14.91 -13.90 -6.32
C SER A 152 14.47 -12.88 -5.27
N VAL A 153 15.38 -11.99 -4.87
CA VAL A 153 15.10 -10.91 -3.91
C VAL A 153 14.09 -9.92 -4.48
N SER A 154 14.20 -9.57 -5.76
CA SER A 154 13.23 -8.69 -6.42
C SER A 154 11.83 -9.33 -6.44
N ALA A 155 11.71 -10.58 -6.89
CA ALA A 155 10.44 -11.31 -6.92
C ALA A 155 9.83 -11.50 -5.51
N ALA A 156 10.65 -11.82 -4.51
CA ALA A 156 10.22 -11.88 -3.11
C ALA A 156 9.76 -10.51 -2.61
N THR A 157 10.45 -9.43 -2.98
CA THR A 157 10.01 -8.07 -2.68
C THR A 157 8.64 -7.80 -3.31
N TYR A 158 8.41 -8.15 -4.58
CA TYR A 158 7.09 -7.99 -5.21
C TYR A 158 5.96 -8.79 -4.52
N LEU A 159 6.28 -9.97 -3.97
CA LEU A 159 5.32 -10.80 -3.23
C LEU A 159 5.05 -10.33 -1.79
N PHE A 160 6.07 -9.86 -1.07
CA PHE A 160 6.00 -9.65 0.39
C PHE A 160 6.07 -8.18 0.83
N PHE A 161 6.51 -7.25 -0.02
CA PHE A 161 6.64 -5.83 0.32
C PHE A 161 5.36 -5.16 0.82
N PRO A 162 4.14 -5.48 0.31
CA PRO A 162 2.90 -4.92 0.85
C PRO A 162 2.73 -5.22 2.35
N ARG A 163 3.02 -6.46 2.77
CA ARG A 163 2.92 -6.91 4.16
C ARG A 163 4.01 -6.31 5.06
N ILE A 164 5.21 -6.09 4.53
CA ILE A 164 6.34 -5.52 5.30
C ILE A 164 6.15 -4.01 5.54
N VAL A 165 5.62 -3.28 4.56
CA VAL A 165 5.34 -1.84 4.70
C VAL A 165 4.21 -1.59 5.70
N ALA A 166 3.16 -2.42 5.70
CA ALA A 166 2.09 -2.39 6.71
C ALA A 166 2.65 -2.54 8.14
N ARG A 167 3.53 -3.52 8.38
CA ARG A 167 4.18 -3.75 9.69
C ARG A 167 5.06 -2.60 10.17
N ARG A 168 5.84 -1.96 9.28
CA ARG A 168 6.71 -0.82 9.65
C ARG A 168 5.92 0.45 9.97
N GLY A 169 4.76 0.66 9.35
CA GLY A 169 3.84 1.75 9.71
C GLY A 169 3.40 1.68 11.18
N HIS A 170 3.17 0.47 11.68
CA HIS A 170 2.68 0.22 13.03
C HIS A 170 3.75 0.39 14.12
N GLN A 171 5.00 -0.03 13.86
CA GLN A 171 6.10 0.14 14.83
C GLN A 171 6.46 1.62 15.06
N LYS A 172 6.42 2.46 14.03
CA LYS A 172 6.64 3.91 14.20
C LYS A 172 5.53 4.57 15.02
N ARG A 173 4.26 4.17 14.85
CA ARG A 173 3.14 4.74 15.60
C ARG A 173 3.11 4.31 17.07
N LYS A 174 3.47 3.04 17.38
CA LYS A 174 3.63 2.57 18.78
C LYS A 174 4.77 3.28 19.51
N ARG A 175 5.82 3.69 18.80
CA ARG A 175 6.92 4.50 19.38
C ARG A 175 6.46 5.92 19.71
N ASN A 176 5.79 6.59 18.77
CA ASN A 176 5.30 7.97 19.00
C ASN A 176 4.22 8.06 20.08
N VAL A 177 3.40 7.02 20.29
CA VAL A 177 2.41 7.00 21.40
C VAL A 177 3.07 6.73 22.75
N LYS A 178 4.24 6.08 22.78
CA LYS A 178 5.01 5.87 24.03
C LYS A 178 5.88 7.06 24.43
N GLU A 179 6.23 7.94 23.50
CA GLU A 179 7.05 9.14 23.79
C GLU A 179 6.19 10.35 24.21
N ASN A 180 4.87 10.29 24.03
CA ASN A 180 3.92 11.37 24.39
C ASN A 180 3.08 11.08 25.64
N ASN A 181 3.39 10.02 26.39
CA ASN A 181 2.81 9.68 27.70
C ASN A 181 3.95 9.57 28.72
#